data_AF-A0A960VNQ5-F1
#
_entry.id   AF-A0A960VNQ5-F1
#
_cell.length_a   1.000
_cell.length_b   1.000
_cell.length_c   1.000
_cell.angle_alpha   90.00
_cell.angle_beta   90.00
_cell.angle_gamma   90.00
#
_symmetry.space_group_name_H-M   'P 1'
#
loop_
_entity.id
_entity.type
_entity.pdbx_description
1 polymer ?
#
loop_
_entity_poly.entity_id
_entity_poly.type
_entity_poly.pdbx_seq_one_letter_code
_entity_poly.pdbx_strand_id
1 'polypeptide(L)'
;ATTYPDHAQSGFPTTCAACHSTSAWQPAAFDHDTTAFPLTGAHRTTDCLSCHSQGYTGTPTACVACHQSDYDGTNDPNHQAANFPTSCQECHSTTAWTPANWDHDNQYFPIYSGKHRGEWNSCTECHVVATDYGAFECILCHEHNQTDMDRKHQGEARDYQYLSSACYQCHPDGTVPN
;
A
#
# COMPACT_ATOMS: atom_id res chain seq x y z
N ALA A 1 5.00 -23.85 37.70
CA ALA A 1 3.90 -23.07 37.07
C ALA A 1 4.40 -22.62 35.70
N THR A 2 3.61 -22.80 34.64
CA THR A 2 3.97 -22.28 33.31
C THR A 2 3.97 -20.76 33.38
N THR A 3 5.13 -20.14 33.16
CA THR A 3 5.27 -18.68 33.22
C THR A 3 4.84 -17.98 31.93
N TYR A 4 4.53 -18.73 30.87
CA TYR A 4 4.08 -18.16 29.61
C TYR A 4 3.30 -19.16 28.73
N PRO A 5 2.05 -18.85 28.31
CA PRO A 5 1.19 -17.80 28.86
C PRO A 5 0.77 -18.11 30.32
N ASP A 6 0.70 -17.09 31.16
CA ASP A 6 -0.04 -17.17 32.43
C ASP A 6 -1.54 -17.20 32.10
N HIS A 7 -2.16 -18.36 32.25
CA HIS A 7 -3.56 -18.56 31.84
C HIS A 7 -4.51 -17.69 32.66
N ALA A 8 -4.27 -17.53 33.97
CA ALA A 8 -5.15 -16.78 34.85
C ALA A 8 -5.04 -15.26 34.58
N GLN A 9 -3.81 -14.75 34.43
CA GLN A 9 -3.59 -13.33 34.13
C GLN A 9 -4.08 -12.96 32.71
N SER A 10 -3.99 -13.91 31.78
CA SER A 10 -4.37 -13.70 30.37
C SER A 10 -5.86 -13.95 30.08
N GLY A 11 -6.63 -14.38 31.08
CA GLY A 11 -8.05 -14.71 30.91
C GLY A 11 -8.31 -15.98 30.09
N PHE A 12 -7.29 -16.84 29.93
CA PHE A 12 -7.47 -18.15 29.30
C PHE A 12 -8.16 -19.13 30.24
N PRO A 13 -9.01 -20.03 29.71
CA PRO A 13 -9.66 -21.04 30.52
C PRO A 13 -8.62 -21.95 31.17
N THR A 14 -8.86 -22.32 32.42
CA THR A 14 -8.01 -23.26 33.17
C THR A 14 -8.41 -24.72 32.95
N THR A 15 -9.33 -24.99 32.02
CA THR A 15 -9.72 -26.34 31.60
C THR A 15 -8.69 -26.86 30.60
N CYS A 16 -7.67 -27.54 31.09
CA CYS A 16 -6.48 -27.91 30.29
C CYS A 16 -6.82 -28.63 28.98
N ALA A 17 -7.78 -29.56 29.01
CA ALA A 17 -8.18 -30.37 27.85
C ALA A 17 -8.90 -29.57 26.74
N ALA A 18 -9.23 -28.29 26.98
CA ALA A 18 -9.79 -27.43 25.94
C ALA A 18 -8.76 -27.05 24.86
N CYS A 19 -7.47 -26.97 25.23
CA CYS A 19 -6.40 -26.53 24.33
C CYS A 19 -5.18 -27.46 24.34
N HIS A 20 -4.97 -28.25 25.39
CA HIS A 20 -3.84 -29.16 25.50
C HIS A 20 -4.26 -30.62 25.33
N SER A 21 -3.38 -31.41 24.72
CA SER A 21 -3.50 -32.86 24.69
C SER A 21 -2.40 -33.50 25.53
N THR A 22 -2.66 -34.72 26.03
CA THR A 22 -1.66 -35.48 26.76
C THR A 22 -0.57 -36.09 25.85
N SER A 23 -0.84 -36.21 24.55
CA SER A 23 0.11 -36.69 23.54
C SER A 23 1.03 -35.57 23.02
N ALA A 24 0.56 -34.33 23.01
CA ALA A 24 1.31 -33.14 22.65
C ALA A 24 0.79 -31.95 23.49
N TRP A 25 1.57 -31.59 24.52
CA TRP A 25 1.19 -30.51 25.43
C TRP A 25 1.52 -29.12 24.87
N GLN A 26 2.57 -29.01 24.04
CA GLN A 26 2.97 -27.77 23.39
C GLN A 26 3.23 -28.00 21.88
N PRO A 27 2.86 -27.02 21.02
CA PRO A 27 2.03 -25.86 21.35
C PRO A 27 0.61 -26.27 21.74
N ALA A 28 -0.08 -25.45 22.53
CA ALA A 28 -1.52 -25.63 22.72
C ALA A 28 -2.22 -25.46 21.37
N ALA A 29 -3.34 -26.17 21.18
CA ALA A 29 -4.24 -25.93 20.08
C ALA A 29 -4.92 -24.56 20.30
N PHE A 30 -4.39 -23.55 19.63
CA PHE A 30 -4.99 -22.23 19.50
C PHE A 30 -4.95 -21.82 18.04
N ASP A 31 -6.11 -21.43 17.51
CA ASP A 31 -6.27 -21.11 16.10
C ASP A 31 -6.65 -19.64 15.93
N HIS A 32 -5.69 -18.84 15.45
CA HIS A 32 -5.91 -17.42 15.17
C HIS A 32 -6.94 -17.19 14.06
N ASP A 33 -7.17 -18.15 13.16
CA ASP A 33 -8.15 -18.02 12.08
C ASP A 33 -9.59 -17.95 12.60
N THR A 34 -9.81 -18.32 13.86
CA THR A 34 -11.09 -18.23 14.56
C THR A 34 -11.29 -16.90 15.32
N THR A 35 -10.28 -16.02 15.29
CA THR A 35 -10.29 -14.74 16.03
C THR A 35 -10.65 -13.56 15.11
N ALA A 36 -10.80 -12.37 15.70
CA ALA A 36 -11.00 -11.14 14.93
C ALA A 36 -9.76 -10.71 14.11
N PHE A 37 -8.60 -11.36 14.29
CA PHE A 37 -7.39 -11.10 13.53
C PHE A 37 -6.72 -12.42 13.08
N PRO A 38 -7.19 -13.00 11.96
CA PRO A 38 -6.55 -14.14 11.34
C PRO A 38 -5.11 -13.81 10.89
N LEU A 39 -4.15 -14.66 11.26
CA LEU A 39 -2.75 -14.44 10.88
C LEU A 39 -2.53 -14.86 9.43
N THR A 40 -2.18 -13.88 8.61
CA THR A 40 -1.92 -14.04 7.17
C THR A 40 -0.56 -13.49 6.80
N GLY A 41 0.02 -14.04 5.73
CA GLY A 41 1.31 -13.61 5.21
C GLY A 41 2.41 -13.54 6.27
N ALA A 42 3.11 -12.40 6.34
CA ALA A 42 4.23 -12.19 7.26
C ALA A 42 3.87 -12.33 8.76
N HIS A 43 2.60 -12.14 9.13
CA HIS A 43 2.18 -12.23 10.52
C HIS A 43 2.12 -13.67 11.06
N ARG A 44 2.13 -14.70 10.19
CA ARG A 44 2.02 -16.12 10.62
C ARG A 44 3.19 -16.62 11.45
N THR A 45 4.35 -16.04 11.27
CA THR A 45 5.59 -16.45 11.95
C THR A 45 5.99 -15.49 13.07
N THR A 46 5.08 -14.59 13.46
CA THR A 46 5.35 -13.59 14.50
C THR A 46 5.20 -14.21 15.88
N ASP A 47 6.14 -13.91 16.78
CA ASP A 47 6.08 -14.37 18.18
C ASP A 47 4.84 -13.79 18.89
N CYS A 48 4.21 -14.58 19.77
CA CYS A 48 2.99 -14.16 20.47
C CYS A 48 3.18 -12.82 21.22
N LEU A 49 4.34 -12.61 21.84
CA LEU A 49 4.65 -11.39 22.60
C LEU A 49 4.80 -10.14 21.74
N SER A 50 5.04 -10.27 20.44
CA SER A 50 5.17 -9.11 19.55
C SER A 50 3.85 -8.33 19.48
N CYS A 51 2.71 -9.02 19.61
CA CYS A 51 1.38 -8.40 19.67
C CYS A 51 0.81 -8.36 21.08
N HIS A 52 1.05 -9.42 21.87
CA HIS A 52 0.45 -9.62 23.20
C HIS A 52 1.37 -9.20 24.35
N SER A 53 2.20 -8.18 24.15
CA SER A 53 3.14 -7.66 25.16
C SER A 53 2.44 -7.12 26.42
N GLN A 54 1.20 -6.67 26.29
CA GLN A 54 0.35 -6.18 27.39
C GLN A 54 -0.69 -7.20 27.85
N GLY A 55 -0.57 -8.45 27.39
CA GLY A 55 -1.56 -9.51 27.59
C GLY A 55 -2.33 -9.86 26.31
N TYR A 56 -3.21 -10.85 26.43
CA TYR A 56 -3.92 -11.46 25.28
C TYR A 56 -5.31 -10.90 25.03
N THR A 57 -5.74 -9.93 25.83
CA THR A 57 -7.02 -9.24 25.68
C THR A 57 -6.81 -7.81 25.18
N GLY A 58 -7.73 -7.33 24.35
CA GLY A 58 -7.69 -5.94 23.86
C GLY A 58 -6.55 -5.63 22.89
N THR A 59 -5.88 -6.64 22.33
CA THR A 59 -4.84 -6.45 21.31
C THR A 59 -5.43 -5.75 20.08
N PRO A 60 -4.88 -4.59 19.67
CA PRO A 60 -5.39 -3.86 18.52
C PRO A 60 -5.27 -4.66 17.22
N THR A 61 -6.22 -4.46 16.30
CA THR A 61 -6.25 -5.13 14.99
C THR A 61 -5.99 -4.18 13.82
N ALA A 62 -6.01 -2.87 14.06
CA ALA A 62 -5.70 -1.87 13.04
C ALA A 62 -4.21 -1.90 12.69
N CYS A 63 -3.87 -1.87 11.40
CA CYS A 63 -2.49 -1.98 10.92
C CYS A 63 -1.56 -0.94 11.58
N VAL A 64 -2.00 0.33 11.60
CA VAL A 64 -1.23 1.44 12.16
C VAL A 64 -1.07 1.38 13.68
N ALA A 65 -1.83 0.54 14.39
CA ALA A 65 -1.62 0.37 15.82
C ALA A 65 -0.21 -0.18 16.14
N CYS A 66 0.38 -0.93 15.21
CA CYS A 66 1.77 -1.40 15.30
C CYS A 66 2.66 -0.72 14.24
N HIS A 67 2.13 -0.47 13.04
CA HIS A 67 2.88 0.02 11.89
C HIS A 67 2.79 1.54 11.68
N GLN A 68 2.53 2.33 12.73
CA GLN A 68 2.48 3.80 12.62
C GLN A 68 3.80 4.37 12.09
N SER A 69 4.93 3.90 12.61
CA SER A 69 6.25 4.38 12.17
C SER A 69 6.54 4.04 10.71
N ASP A 70 6.06 2.89 10.21
CA ASP A 70 6.20 2.51 8.81
C ASP A 70 5.34 3.40 7.92
N TYR A 71 4.10 3.66 8.34
CA TYR A 71 3.19 4.60 7.67
C TYR A 71 3.81 6.02 7.61
N ASP A 72 4.33 6.50 8.74
CA ASP A 72 4.94 7.83 8.87
C ASP A 72 6.25 7.96 8.08
N GLY A 73 7.02 6.87 7.97
CA GLY A 73 8.32 6.82 7.32
C GLY A 73 8.29 6.59 5.80
N THR A 74 7.11 6.30 5.22
CA THR A 74 6.99 6.05 3.78
C THR A 74 7.09 7.36 3.00
N ASN A 75 7.98 7.41 2.00
CA ASN A 75 8.22 8.60 1.18
C ASN A 75 7.87 8.44 -0.31
N ASP A 76 7.65 7.21 -0.78
CA ASP A 76 7.34 6.94 -2.19
C ASP A 76 6.25 5.86 -2.33
N PRO A 77 4.97 6.25 -2.46
CA PRO A 77 4.48 7.62 -2.30
C PRO A 77 4.45 8.06 -0.83
N ASN A 78 4.63 9.35 -0.54
CA ASN A 78 4.58 9.83 0.85
C ASN A 78 3.15 9.82 1.40
N HIS A 79 2.85 8.84 2.27
CA HIS A 79 1.50 8.62 2.78
C HIS A 79 0.97 9.78 3.64
N GLN A 80 1.81 10.35 4.50
CA GLN A 80 1.40 11.46 5.35
C GLN A 80 1.13 12.73 4.56
N ALA A 81 2.08 13.12 3.70
CA ALA A 81 1.97 14.34 2.91
C ALA A 81 0.74 14.28 1.99
N ALA A 82 0.53 13.14 1.32
CA ALA A 82 -0.60 12.92 0.42
C ALA A 82 -1.94 12.67 1.15
N ASN A 83 -1.96 12.63 2.48
CA ASN A 83 -3.15 12.30 3.29
C ASN A 83 -3.80 10.96 2.91
N PHE A 84 -2.99 9.93 2.61
CA PHE A 84 -3.53 8.60 2.34
C PHE A 84 -4.23 8.01 3.57
N PRO A 85 -5.17 7.07 3.38
CA PRO A 85 -5.87 6.47 4.51
C PRO A 85 -4.96 5.51 5.29
N THR A 86 -5.24 5.36 6.58
CA THR A 86 -4.62 4.33 7.43
C THR A 86 -5.26 2.95 7.28
N SER A 87 -6.23 2.83 6.38
CA SER A 87 -6.84 1.56 5.93
C SER A 87 -5.88 0.82 5.00
N CYS A 88 -4.74 0.36 5.53
CA CYS A 88 -3.65 -0.19 4.72
C CYS A 88 -4.10 -1.31 3.77
N GLN A 89 -5.10 -2.11 4.16
CA GLN A 89 -5.65 -3.21 3.37
C GLN A 89 -6.34 -2.79 2.07
N GLU A 90 -6.62 -1.50 1.87
CA GLU A 90 -7.14 -0.99 0.60
C GLU A 90 -6.11 -1.12 -0.53
N CYS A 91 -4.82 -1.05 -0.19
CA CYS A 91 -3.72 -1.09 -1.15
C CYS A 91 -2.70 -2.19 -0.84
N HIS A 92 -2.42 -2.51 0.42
CA HIS A 92 -1.38 -3.47 0.81
C HIS A 92 -2.00 -4.80 1.25
N SER A 93 -1.23 -5.88 1.09
CA SER A 93 -1.58 -7.19 1.64
C SER A 93 -0.50 -7.67 2.60
N THR A 94 -0.90 -8.49 3.57
CA THR A 94 0.05 -9.12 4.51
C THR A 94 0.95 -10.15 3.83
N THR A 95 0.54 -10.68 2.67
CA THR A 95 1.29 -11.68 1.88
C THR A 95 2.33 -11.02 0.98
N ALA A 96 1.99 -9.87 0.40
CA ALA A 96 2.86 -9.06 -0.44
C ALA A 96 2.57 -7.59 -0.12
N TRP A 97 3.47 -6.97 0.64
CA TRP A 97 3.33 -5.57 1.04
C TRP A 97 3.72 -4.61 -0.10
N THR A 98 4.76 -4.99 -0.85
CA THR A 98 5.28 -4.24 -2.00
C THR A 98 5.39 -5.17 -3.21
N PRO A 99 4.92 -4.76 -4.40
CA PRO A 99 4.16 -3.53 -4.66
C PRO A 99 2.78 -3.57 -3.99
N ALA A 100 2.17 -2.38 -3.81
CA ALA A 100 0.77 -2.30 -3.44
C ALA A 100 -0.11 -2.88 -4.55
N ASN A 101 -1.23 -3.49 -4.17
CA ASN A 101 -2.32 -3.91 -5.04
C ASN A 101 -3.17 -2.71 -5.46
N TRP A 102 -2.57 -1.82 -6.24
CA TRP A 102 -3.20 -0.63 -6.78
C TRP A 102 -3.11 -0.65 -8.31
N ASP A 103 -4.25 -0.42 -8.97
CA ASP A 103 -4.35 -0.43 -10.43
C ASP A 103 -4.27 1.00 -10.98
N HIS A 104 -3.05 1.43 -11.29
CA HIS A 104 -2.83 2.76 -11.86
C HIS A 104 -3.25 2.84 -13.32
N ASP A 105 -2.96 1.83 -14.14
CA ASP A 105 -3.15 1.88 -15.60
C ASP A 105 -4.62 1.88 -16.02
N ASN A 106 -5.49 1.18 -15.29
CA ASN A 106 -6.92 1.18 -15.62
C ASN A 106 -7.69 2.37 -15.03
N GLN A 107 -7.16 2.99 -13.97
CA GLN A 107 -7.82 4.11 -13.29
C GLN A 107 -7.29 5.48 -13.75
N TYR A 108 -6.03 5.55 -14.17
CA TYR A 108 -5.29 6.78 -14.48
C TYR A 108 -4.40 6.58 -15.72
N PHE A 109 -3.49 7.53 -15.95
CA PHE A 109 -2.54 7.47 -17.07
C PHE A 109 -1.69 6.18 -17.01
N PRO A 110 -1.53 5.43 -18.12
CA PRO A 110 -0.84 4.15 -18.11
C PRO A 110 0.68 4.32 -18.00
N ILE A 111 1.24 4.00 -16.84
CA ILE A 111 2.68 4.10 -16.53
C ILE A 111 3.33 2.73 -16.37
N TYR A 112 2.55 1.66 -16.20
CA TYR A 112 3.02 0.27 -16.15
C TYR A 112 2.87 -0.44 -17.50
N SER A 113 2.32 0.23 -18.51
CA SER A 113 2.16 -0.23 -19.89
C SER A 113 2.45 0.89 -20.90
N GLY A 114 2.26 0.59 -22.20
CA GLY A 114 2.53 1.56 -23.27
C GLY A 114 3.99 2.01 -23.34
N LYS A 115 4.22 3.25 -23.78
CA LYS A 115 5.56 3.83 -23.97
C LYS A 115 6.22 4.35 -22.70
N HIS A 116 5.47 4.56 -21.61
CA HIS A 116 6.02 5.05 -20.33
C HIS A 116 6.42 3.91 -19.38
N ARG A 117 6.14 2.66 -19.75
CA ARG A 117 6.51 1.48 -18.97
C ARG A 117 8.02 1.38 -18.77
N GLY A 118 8.46 1.54 -17.53
CA GLY A 118 9.87 1.40 -17.15
C GLY A 118 10.72 2.64 -17.40
N GLU A 119 10.09 3.77 -17.72
CA GLU A 119 10.77 5.04 -17.95
C GLU A 119 10.87 5.91 -16.68
N TRP A 120 10.41 5.40 -15.53
CA TRP A 120 10.35 6.12 -14.26
C TRP A 120 10.88 5.26 -13.10
N ASN A 121 11.41 5.90 -12.05
CA ASN A 121 11.93 5.23 -10.85
C ASN A 121 11.20 5.60 -9.56
N SER A 122 10.50 6.74 -9.54
CA SER A 122 9.73 7.22 -8.37
C SER A 122 8.41 7.83 -8.81
N CYS A 123 7.38 7.74 -7.96
CA CYS A 123 6.10 8.40 -8.23
C CYS A 123 6.27 9.92 -8.36
N THR A 124 7.28 10.49 -7.68
CA THR A 124 7.57 11.92 -7.69
C THR A 124 8.12 12.46 -9.01
N GLU A 125 8.52 11.59 -9.94
CA GLU A 125 8.92 12.01 -11.30
C GLU A 125 7.74 12.56 -12.09
N CYS A 126 6.54 12.02 -11.86
CA CYS A 126 5.30 12.48 -12.48
C CYS A 126 4.47 13.33 -11.50
N HIS A 127 4.36 12.93 -10.24
CA HIS A 127 3.56 13.60 -9.21
C HIS A 127 4.39 14.61 -8.42
N VAL A 128 4.43 15.84 -8.92
CA VAL A 128 5.37 16.88 -8.44
C VAL A 128 4.96 17.57 -7.15
N VAL A 129 3.73 17.34 -6.67
CA VAL A 129 3.22 17.91 -5.42
C VAL A 129 3.04 16.79 -4.41
N ALA A 130 3.92 16.72 -3.41
CA ALA A 130 3.91 15.66 -2.41
C ALA A 130 2.58 15.54 -1.63
N THR A 131 1.79 16.62 -1.56
CA THR A 131 0.50 16.66 -0.86
C THR A 131 -0.71 16.43 -1.77
N ASP A 132 -0.50 16.36 -3.09
CA ASP A 132 -1.58 16.22 -4.07
C ASP A 132 -1.09 15.39 -5.26
N TYR A 133 -1.34 14.09 -5.20
CA TYR A 133 -1.03 13.17 -6.30
C TYR A 133 -1.95 13.37 -7.52
N GLY A 134 -2.97 14.24 -7.43
CA GLY A 134 -3.70 14.73 -8.60
C GLY A 134 -2.92 15.77 -9.41
N ALA A 135 -1.90 16.39 -8.84
CA ALA A 135 -1.01 17.30 -9.56
C ALA A 135 0.13 16.50 -10.20
N PHE A 136 0.20 16.56 -11.54
CA PHE A 136 1.18 15.82 -12.32
C PHE A 136 1.79 16.68 -13.42
N GLU A 137 2.98 16.30 -13.88
CA GLU A 137 3.67 16.95 -14.99
C GLU A 137 4.22 15.94 -15.99
N CYS A 138 3.89 16.10 -17.27
CA CYS A 138 4.36 15.26 -18.37
C CYS A 138 5.58 15.88 -19.09
N ILE A 139 5.68 17.21 -19.05
CA ILE A 139 6.62 18.01 -19.84
C ILE A 139 7.94 18.32 -19.13
N LEU A 140 8.09 17.87 -17.87
CA LEU A 140 9.37 17.96 -17.15
C LEU A 140 10.38 16.92 -17.64
N CYS A 141 9.91 15.88 -18.33
CA CYS A 141 10.73 14.84 -18.95
C CYS A 141 11.10 15.19 -20.41
N HIS A 142 12.11 14.50 -20.96
CA HIS A 142 12.85 14.96 -22.13
C HIS A 142 12.17 14.78 -23.52
N GLU A 143 11.11 13.98 -23.66
CA GLU A 143 10.52 13.64 -24.97
C GLU A 143 9.48 14.68 -25.45
N HIS A 144 8.85 15.41 -24.54
CA HIS A 144 7.71 16.28 -24.85
C HIS A 144 8.09 17.76 -24.93
N ASN A 145 9.23 18.12 -25.52
CA ASN A 145 9.63 19.54 -25.57
C ASN A 145 8.67 20.41 -26.40
N GLN A 146 8.54 21.68 -26.01
CA GLN A 146 7.56 22.61 -26.58
C GLN A 146 7.71 22.79 -28.09
N THR A 147 8.93 22.97 -28.58
CA THR A 147 9.16 23.24 -30.01
C THR A 147 8.69 22.08 -30.89
N ASP A 148 8.92 20.84 -30.45
CA ASP A 148 8.52 19.66 -31.20
C ASP A 148 7.02 19.38 -31.07
N MET A 149 6.44 19.60 -29.89
CA MET A 149 4.99 19.45 -29.70
C MET A 149 4.22 20.52 -30.48
N ASP A 150 4.65 21.77 -30.43
CA ASP A 150 4.07 22.87 -31.22
C ASP A 150 4.05 22.48 -32.71
N ARG A 151 5.16 21.96 -33.23
CA ARG A 151 5.27 21.52 -34.64
C ARG A 151 4.30 20.39 -34.98
N LYS A 152 4.19 19.38 -34.10
CA LYS A 152 3.30 18.23 -34.32
C LYS A 152 1.81 18.62 -34.28
N HIS A 153 1.46 19.68 -33.55
CA HIS A 153 0.09 20.18 -33.45
C HIS A 153 -0.19 21.38 -34.39
N GLN A 154 0.72 21.70 -35.31
CA GLN A 154 0.50 22.76 -36.30
C GLN A 154 -0.70 22.43 -37.19
N GLY A 155 -1.73 23.28 -37.14
CA GLY A 155 -2.95 23.11 -37.94
C GLY A 155 -4.08 22.38 -37.24
N GLU A 156 -3.88 21.92 -35.99
CA GLU A 156 -4.98 21.45 -35.15
C GLU A 156 -5.76 22.64 -34.58
N ALA A 157 -7.03 22.74 -34.94
CA ALA A 157 -7.81 23.97 -34.86
C ALA A 157 -8.49 24.25 -33.51
N ARG A 158 -8.14 23.56 -32.41
CA ARG A 158 -8.80 23.79 -31.10
C ARG A 158 -7.84 23.67 -29.94
N ASP A 159 -7.60 24.81 -29.29
CA ASP A 159 -7.21 24.93 -27.88
C ASP A 159 -5.96 24.14 -27.40
N TYR A 160 -5.07 23.75 -28.33
CA TYR A 160 -3.76 23.20 -27.98
C TYR A 160 -3.04 24.12 -27.00
N GLN A 161 -2.66 23.56 -25.86
CA GLN A 161 -1.90 24.23 -24.83
C GLN A 161 -0.76 23.32 -24.41
N TYR A 162 0.44 23.89 -24.35
CA TYR A 162 1.62 23.21 -23.85
C TYR A 162 1.60 23.18 -22.31
N LEU A 163 0.63 22.43 -21.76
CA LEU A 163 0.39 22.23 -20.34
C LEU A 163 0.07 20.75 -20.12
N SER A 164 0.65 20.14 -19.08
CA SER A 164 0.46 18.71 -18.79
C SER A 164 -1.01 18.31 -18.66
N SER A 165 -1.83 19.16 -18.05
CA SER A 165 -3.28 18.93 -17.93
C SER A 165 -4.01 18.93 -19.27
N ALA A 166 -3.60 19.78 -20.22
CA ALA A 166 -4.16 19.80 -21.57
C ALA A 166 -3.69 18.60 -22.39
N CYS A 167 -2.41 18.24 -22.28
CA CYS A 167 -1.86 17.02 -22.88
C CYS A 167 -2.63 15.78 -22.42
N TYR A 168 -2.89 15.64 -21.12
CA TYR A 168 -3.64 14.50 -20.58
C TYR A 168 -5.10 14.44 -21.06
N GLN A 169 -5.76 15.59 -21.28
CA GLN A 169 -7.14 15.61 -21.78
C GLN A 169 -7.26 15.07 -23.20
N CYS A 170 -6.29 15.34 -24.08
CA CYS A 170 -6.28 14.83 -25.44
C CYS A 170 -5.62 13.44 -25.57
N HIS A 171 -4.63 13.15 -24.72
CA HIS A 171 -3.86 11.91 -24.71
C HIS A 171 -3.96 11.19 -23.35
N PRO A 172 -5.15 10.74 -22.94
CA PRO A 172 -5.36 10.13 -21.61
C PRO A 172 -4.62 8.79 -21.42
N ASP A 173 -4.27 8.12 -22.52
CA ASP A 173 -3.52 6.87 -22.54
C ASP A 173 -2.08 7.04 -23.08
N GLY A 174 -1.66 8.28 -23.32
CA GLY A 174 -0.35 8.59 -23.90
C GLY A 174 -0.19 8.20 -25.38
N THR A 175 -1.29 7.83 -26.06
CA THR A 175 -1.27 7.53 -27.49
C THR A 175 -1.56 8.77 -28.33
N VAL A 176 -0.91 8.86 -29.49
CA VAL A 176 -1.17 9.91 -30.49
C VAL A 176 -2.03 9.28 -31.59
N PRO A 177 -3.17 9.89 -31.98
CA PRO A 177 -3.95 9.41 -33.11
C PRO A 177 -3.08 9.34 -34.38
N ASN A 178 -3.21 8.25 -35.14
CA ASN A 178 -2.50 8.07 -36.42
C ASN A 178 -3.09 8.95 -37.53
#